data_AF-A0A1M7E6F2-F1
#
_entry.id   AF-A0A1M7E6F2-F1
#
_cell.length_a   1.000
_cell.length_b   1.000
_cell.length_c   1.000
_cell.angle_alpha   90.00
_cell.angle_beta   90.00
_cell.angle_gamma   90.00
#
_symmetry.space_group_name_H-M   'P 1'
#
loop_
_entity.id
_entity.type
_entity.pdbx_description
1 polymer ?
#
loop_
_entity_poly.entity_id
_entity_poly.type
_entity_poly.pdbx_seq_one_letter_code
_entity_poly.pdbx_strand_id
1 'polypeptide(L)'
;MSPIELLSMKPKPTVSPLETFVVCAHQMLDPATPEQVRRAMEPRLLAQLPALRALGVFELFELRDPALRAWLTDELDGLETALKHPRPKILLEQT
;
A
#
# COMPACT_ATOMS: atom_id res chain seq x y z
N MET A 1 34.39 -25.23 8.14
CA MET A 1 33.93 -23.82 8.20
C MET A 1 32.57 -23.77 7.55
N SER A 2 31.48 -23.84 8.32
CA SER A 2 30.12 -23.86 7.77
C SER A 2 29.65 -22.44 7.39
N PRO A 3 29.15 -22.20 6.17
CA PRO A 3 28.81 -20.87 5.66
C PRO A 3 27.41 -20.34 6.10
N ILE A 4 26.87 -20.77 7.24
CA ILE A 4 25.46 -20.48 7.61
C ILE A 4 25.31 -19.31 8.62
N GLU A 5 26.41 -18.78 9.16
CA GLU A 5 26.40 -17.65 10.13
C GLU A 5 26.06 -16.27 9.54
N LEU A 6 25.51 -16.19 8.33
CA LEU A 6 25.22 -14.91 7.65
C LEU A 6 23.78 -14.40 7.84
N LEU A 7 22.90 -15.18 8.48
CA LEU A 7 21.48 -14.83 8.63
C LEU A 7 21.12 -14.21 10.00
N SER A 8 22.08 -13.98 10.89
CA SER A 8 21.83 -13.30 12.18
C SER A 8 21.91 -11.76 12.07
N MET A 9 21.56 -11.19 10.92
CA MET A 9 21.17 -9.79 10.87
C MET A 9 19.68 -9.74 11.14
N LYS A 10 19.26 -9.58 12.40
CA LYS A 10 17.87 -9.19 12.70
C LYS A 10 17.61 -7.90 11.93
N PRO A 11 16.79 -7.89 10.86
CA PRO A 11 16.44 -6.64 10.23
C PRO A 11 15.76 -5.80 11.30
N LYS A 12 16.22 -4.55 11.47
CA LYS A 12 15.47 -3.52 12.20
C LYS A 12 14.03 -3.62 11.70
N PRO A 13 12.98 -3.62 12.56
CA PRO A 13 11.62 -3.81 12.09
C PRO A 13 11.21 -2.57 11.28
N THR A 14 11.62 -2.54 10.02
CA THR A 14 10.94 -1.82 8.97
C THR A 14 9.65 -2.60 8.80
N VAL A 15 8.60 -2.13 9.46
CA VAL A 15 7.25 -2.69 9.33
C VAL A 15 7.01 -2.90 7.84
N SER A 16 6.75 -4.14 7.45
CA SER A 16 6.66 -4.46 6.02
C SER A 16 5.50 -3.67 5.39
N PRO A 17 5.52 -3.38 4.07
CA PRO A 17 4.40 -2.73 3.41
C PRO A 17 3.07 -3.47 3.64
N LEU A 18 3.12 -4.80 3.75
CA LEU A 18 1.98 -5.65 4.09
C LEU A 18 1.48 -5.44 5.52
N GLU A 19 2.38 -5.48 6.51
CA GLU A 19 2.01 -5.22 7.91
C GLU A 19 1.40 -3.83 8.06
N THR A 20 1.99 -2.82 7.43
CA THR A 20 1.48 -1.44 7.46
C THR A 20 0.09 -1.36 6.85
N PHE A 21 -0.14 -2.01 5.71
CA PHE A 21 -1.45 -2.06 5.07
C PHE A 21 -2.51 -2.74 5.95
N VAL A 22 -2.18 -3.90 6.53
CA VAL A 22 -3.11 -4.66 7.37
C VAL A 22 -3.50 -3.86 8.61
N VAL A 23 -2.54 -3.20 9.27
CA VAL A 23 -2.80 -2.35 10.44
C VAL A 23 -3.71 -1.18 10.07
N CYS A 24 -3.42 -0.46 8.98
CA CYS A 24 -4.25 0.65 8.53
C CYS A 24 -5.66 0.19 8.14
N ALA A 25 -5.78 -0.94 7.43
CA ALA A 25 -7.07 -1.50 7.02
C ALA A 25 -7.92 -1.90 8.23
N HIS A 26 -7.33 -2.57 9.22
CA HIS A 26 -8.02 -2.94 10.44
C HIS A 26 -8.55 -1.71 11.20
N GLN A 27 -7.74 -0.66 11.33
CA GLN A 27 -8.17 0.58 11.98
C GLN A 27 -9.25 1.31 11.18
N MET A 28 -9.23 1.25 9.85
CA MET A 28 -10.27 1.85 9.01
C MET A 28 -11.61 1.11 9.09
N LEU A 29 -11.57 -0.22 9.23
CA LEU A 29 -12.75 -1.09 9.34
C LEU A 29 -13.32 -1.17 10.76
N ASP A 30 -12.54 -0.82 11.78
CA ASP A 30 -13.00 -0.84 13.16
C ASP A 30 -14.00 0.29 13.42
N PRO A 31 -15.27 -0.01 13.75
CA PRO A 31 -16.28 0.99 14.04
C PRO A 31 -15.97 1.84 15.28
N ALA A 32 -15.09 1.38 16.17
CA ALA A 32 -14.65 2.14 17.33
C ALA A 32 -13.58 3.19 17.00
N THR A 33 -13.01 3.15 15.78
CA THR A 33 -11.95 4.08 15.39
C THR A 33 -12.53 5.46 15.04
N PRO A 34 -12.08 6.55 15.70
CA PRO A 34 -12.53 7.90 15.40
C PRO A 34 -12.31 8.26 13.93
N GLU A 35 -13.24 9.01 13.33
CA GLU A 35 -13.16 9.43 11.92
C GLU A 35 -11.83 10.11 11.58
N GLN A 36 -11.33 10.97 12.47
CA GLN A 36 -10.05 11.66 12.29
C GLN A 36 -8.87 10.69 12.15
N VAL A 37 -8.91 9.56 12.86
CA VAL A 37 -7.88 8.52 12.77
C VAL A 37 -8.04 7.73 11.48
N ARG A 38 -9.27 7.39 11.07
CA ARG A 38 -9.55 6.73 9.78
C ARG A 38 -9.03 7.57 8.60
N ARG A 39 -9.29 8.88 8.61
CA ARG A 39 -8.78 9.85 7.63
C ARG A 39 -7.26 9.92 7.58
N ALA A 40 -6.59 9.78 8.72
CA ALA A 40 -5.13 9.76 8.77
C ALA A 40 -4.52 8.43 8.27
N MET A 41 -5.29 7.33 8.33
CA MET A 41 -4.85 6.01 7.86
C MET A 41 -5.04 5.84 6.34
N GLU A 42 -6.07 6.44 5.76
CA GLU A 42 -6.36 6.43 4.32
C GLU A 42 -5.12 6.69 3.44
N PRO A 43 -4.38 7.81 3.58
CA PRO A 43 -3.20 8.06 2.73
C PRO A 43 -2.04 7.10 3.01
N ARG A 44 -1.91 6.58 4.23
CA ARG A 44 -0.87 5.61 4.59
C ARG A 44 -1.13 4.25 3.96
N LEU A 45 -2.39 3.83 3.93
CA LEU A 45 -2.85 2.61 3.28
C LEU A 45 -2.61 2.69 1.77
N LEU A 46 -3.04 3.78 1.14
CA LEU A 46 -2.85 4.00 -0.31
C LEU A 46 -1.37 4.01 -0.72
N ALA A 47 -0.49 4.57 0.11
CA ALA A 47 0.94 4.60 -0.15
C ALA A 47 1.59 3.19 -0.22
N GLN A 48 0.97 2.16 0.36
CA GLN A 48 1.48 0.79 0.30
C GLN A 48 1.01 0.03 -0.94
N LEU A 49 -0.06 0.48 -1.61
CA LEU A 49 -0.66 -0.23 -2.75
C LEU A 49 0.34 -0.56 -3.87
N PRO A 50 1.24 0.34 -4.31
CA PRO A 50 2.20 0.02 -5.36
C PRO A 50 3.12 -1.15 -4.97
N ALA A 51 3.58 -1.19 -3.72
CA ALA A 51 4.43 -2.25 -3.21
C ALA A 51 3.67 -3.59 -3.12
N LEU A 52 2.43 -3.58 -2.62
CA LEU A 52 1.59 -4.78 -2.53
C LEU A 52 1.22 -5.34 -3.90
N ARG A 53 1.00 -4.47 -4.88
CA ARG A 53 0.76 -4.85 -6.27
C ARG A 53 2.00 -5.51 -6.87
N ALA A 54 3.19 -4.93 -6.68
CA ALA A 54 4.44 -5.54 -7.15
C ALA A 54 4.71 -6.91 -6.51
N LEU A 55 4.20 -7.14 -5.29
CA LEU A 55 4.25 -8.41 -4.58
C LEU A 55 3.17 -9.42 -5.02
N GLY A 56 2.18 -9.02 -5.83
CA GLY A 56 1.08 -9.89 -6.25
C GLY A 56 0.12 -10.28 -5.12
N VAL A 57 0.09 -9.54 -4.00
CA VAL A 57 -0.70 -9.92 -2.82
C VAL A 57 -2.19 -10.05 -3.14
N PHE A 58 -2.72 -9.17 -3.98
CA PHE A 58 -4.13 -9.18 -4.40
C PHE A 58 -4.47 -10.28 -5.42
N GLU A 59 -3.46 -10.94 -6.01
CA GLU A 59 -3.64 -12.10 -6.90
C GLU A 59 -3.68 -13.41 -6.10
N LEU A 60 -3.07 -13.41 -4.91
CA LEU A 60 -2.93 -14.58 -4.05
C LEU A 60 -3.93 -14.59 -2.87
N PHE A 61 -4.38 -13.42 -2.42
CA PHE A 61 -5.26 -13.25 -1.27
C PHE A 61 -6.46 -12.36 -1.61
N GLU A 62 -7.60 -12.67 -1.01
CA GLU A 62 -8.84 -11.93 -1.18
C GLU A 62 -9.16 -11.07 0.06
N LEU A 63 -9.56 -9.81 -0.18
CA LEU A 63 -10.06 -8.92 0.86
C LEU A 63 -11.45 -9.38 1.32
N ARG A 64 -11.58 -9.70 2.62
CA ARG A 64 -12.84 -10.17 3.22
C ARG A 64 -13.92 -9.10 3.28
N ASP A 65 -13.54 -7.82 3.38
CA ASP A 65 -14.50 -6.72 3.42
C ASP A 65 -14.89 -6.28 2.00
N PRO A 66 -16.18 -6.40 1.62
CA PRO A 66 -16.61 -6.14 0.25
C PRO A 66 -16.57 -4.65 -0.12
N ALA A 67 -16.77 -3.74 0.84
CA ALA A 67 -16.75 -2.30 0.57
C ALA A 67 -15.32 -1.81 0.36
N LEU A 68 -14.39 -2.27 1.20
CA LEU A 68 -12.97 -1.98 1.08
C LEU A 68 -12.40 -2.54 -0.22
N ARG A 69 -12.83 -3.75 -0.62
CA ARG A 69 -12.45 -4.35 -1.90
C ARG A 69 -12.89 -3.50 -3.09
N ALA A 70 -14.15 -3.08 -3.13
CA ALA A 70 -14.66 -2.25 -4.22
C ALA A 70 -13.87 -0.94 -4.35
N TRP A 71 -13.65 -0.26 -3.22
CA TRP A 71 -12.87 0.98 -3.21
C TRP A 71 -11.44 0.79 -3.71
N LEU A 72 -10.75 -0.26 -3.27
CA LEU A 72 -9.39 -0.53 -3.72
C LEU A 72 -9.29 -0.89 -5.20
N THR A 73 -10.30 -1.57 -5.76
CA THR A 73 -10.37 -1.84 -7.20
C THR A 73 -10.43 -0.53 -8.00
N ASP A 74 -11.25 0.42 -7.58
CA ASP A 74 -11.39 1.73 -8.25
C ASP A 74 -10.08 2.52 -8.22
N GLU A 75 -9.40 2.58 -7.07
CA GLU A 75 -8.12 3.29 -6.93
C GLU A 75 -6.99 2.63 -7.74
N LEU A 76 -6.95 1.29 -7.79
CA LEU A 76 -5.94 0.56 -8.58
C LEU A 76 -6.10 0.78 -10.09
N ASP A 77 -7.33 0.81 -10.59
CA ASP A 77 -7.61 1.12 -12.01
C ASP A 77 -7.20 2.57 -12.35
N GLY A 78 -7.44 3.51 -11.44
CA GLY A 78 -6.96 4.89 -11.55
C GLY A 78 -5.43 4.98 -11.63
N LEU A 79 -4.71 4.21 -10.81
CA LEU A 79 -3.25 4.14 -10.83
C LEU A 79 -2.71 3.52 -12.13
N GLU A 80 -3.36 2.48 -12.64
CA GLU A 80 -3.01 1.91 -13.95
C GLU A 80 -3.15 2.91 -15.08
N THR A 81 -4.24 3.67 -15.06
CA THR A 81 -4.51 4.69 -16.06
C THR A 81 -3.46 5.80 -16.01
N ALA A 82 -3.04 6.21 -14.81
CA ALA A 82 -2.00 7.21 -14.60
C ALA A 82 -0.60 6.73 -15.03
N LEU A 83 -0.27 5.44 -14.85
CA LEU A 83 0.96 4.82 -15.34
C LEU A 83 0.99 4.69 -16.86
N LYS A 84 -0.16 4.41 -17.49
CA LYS A 84 -0.29 4.30 -18.96
C LYS A 84 -0.28 5.66 -19.67
N HIS A 85 -0.72 6.72 -18.99
CA HIS A 85 -0.71 8.10 -19.51
C HIS A 85 0.02 9.04 -18.54
N PRO A 86 1.37 8.99 -18.49
CA PRO A 86 2.13 9.96 -17.71
C PRO A 86 1.85 11.35 -18.30
N ARG A 87 1.27 12.26 -17.50
CA ARG A 87 1.10 13.66 -17.90
C ARG A 87 2.45 14.17 -18.42
N PRO A 88 2.54 14.67 -19.65
CA PRO A 88 3.79 15.20 -20.14
C PRO A 88 4.11 16.46 -19.33
N LYS A 89 5.26 16.45 -18.64
CA LYS A 89 5.84 17.65 -18.03
C LYS A 89 6.27 18.56 -19.18
N ILE A 90 5.37 19.42 -19.66
CA ILE A 90 5.72 20.49 -20.57
C ILE A 90 5.48 21.81 -19.85
N LEU A 91 6.57 22.60 -19.78
CA LEU A 91 6.69 24.00 -19.34
C LEU A 91 6.58 24.21 -17.81
N LEU A 92 7.60 24.72 -17.11
CA LEU A 92 8.43 25.89 -17.41
C LEU A 92 9.88 25.70 -16.92
N GLU A 93 10.74 25.21 -17.80
CA GLU A 93 12.09 25.77 -17.95
C GLU A 93 11.94 26.81 -19.05
N GLN A 94 12.06 28.11 -18.73
CA GLN A 94 12.57 29.15 -19.62
C GLN A 94 12.50 30.56 -18.99
N THR A 95 13.70 31.05 -18.68
CA THR A 95 14.19 32.45 -18.66
C THR A 95 13.86 33.35 -17.47
#